data_AF-A0A6P7K9T2-F1
#
_entry.id   AF-A0A6P7K9T2-F1
#
_cell.length_a   1.000
_cell.length_b   1.000
_cell.length_c   1.000
_cell.angle_alpha   90.00
_cell.angle_beta   90.00
_cell.angle_gamma   90.00
#
_symmetry.space_group_name_H-M   'P 1'
#
loop_
_entity.id
_entity.type
_entity.pdbx_description
1 polymer ?
#
loop_
_entity_poly.entity_id
_entity_poly.type
_entity_poly.pdbx_seq_one_letter_code
_entity_poly.pdbx_strand_id
1 'polypeptide(L)'
;MLNISVPPLQVLPSQGSDRLLQPFWDYLLFHHRPLVSSPFFPVMLAFSSYFLFSVPFAIVDLLGERVPSFHQYKIQPDRQPTVGMMAKSFLTALYNHVFFLLPTVIIGMLILPTPDLPQDAPTVYKICIDGLAALLIFDTQYYIWHFIHHKNPHLYRTIHAIHHEYMAPFSWSTQQLSIPEILSVGLWSNQDPVLLKCHPMTMWCVIVFSVWMSVEDHIGYDLPWSLNHLVPFGLLSGTSAHDMHHQKPNSNYAPFFSHWDRIFGTAVPLRKKTVKKITHRMNTLAGTGTQRQPTRVEDPPELGLVNRAKDLPESEQETRADDPSRLNEMAPEEAPEQEPSKDIAEGPPESKLATPRVTASATSDPILKNLSAEIPPWPDHVPFTISDSPTNGKSNRWLRLCFGATGWS
;
A
#
# COMPACT_ATOMS: atom_id res chain seq x y z
N MET A 1 -17.91 -49.57 -5.02
CA MET A 1 -18.59 -48.53 -5.82
C MET A 1 -20.00 -48.38 -5.28
N LEU A 2 -20.39 -47.20 -4.80
CA LEU A 2 -21.79 -46.92 -4.43
C LEU A 2 -22.35 -45.96 -5.48
N ASN A 3 -23.28 -46.45 -6.30
CA ASN A 3 -23.87 -45.69 -7.39
C ASN A 3 -24.97 -44.76 -6.84
N ILE A 4 -24.57 -43.65 -6.21
CA ILE A 4 -25.49 -42.60 -5.80
C ILE A 4 -25.83 -41.78 -7.06
N SER A 5 -26.85 -42.22 -7.78
CA SER A 5 -27.48 -41.46 -8.86
C SER A 5 -28.17 -40.23 -8.29
N VAL A 6 -27.41 -39.17 -8.01
CA VAL A 6 -27.96 -37.86 -7.65
C VAL A 6 -28.82 -37.41 -8.83
N PRO A 7 -30.15 -37.21 -8.67
CA PRO A 7 -30.96 -36.70 -9.75
C PRO A 7 -30.45 -35.30 -10.12
N PRO A 8 -30.36 -34.96 -11.43
CA PRO A 8 -29.97 -33.61 -11.81
C PRO A 8 -30.95 -32.64 -11.15
N LEU A 9 -30.42 -31.73 -10.33
CA LEU A 9 -31.24 -30.78 -9.59
C LEU A 9 -31.98 -29.92 -10.61
N GLN A 10 -33.28 -30.15 -10.77
CA GLN A 10 -34.13 -29.33 -11.64
C GLN A 10 -34.33 -27.98 -10.98
N VAL A 11 -33.33 -27.11 -11.14
CA VAL A 11 -33.49 -25.66 -11.01
C VAL A 11 -34.50 -25.27 -12.08
N LEU A 12 -35.75 -25.12 -11.65
CA LEU A 12 -36.82 -24.60 -12.50
C LEU A 12 -36.35 -23.27 -13.10
N PRO A 13 -36.62 -23.01 -14.40
CA PRO A 13 -36.43 -21.66 -14.96
C PRO A 13 -37.14 -20.65 -14.07
N SER A 14 -36.44 -19.58 -13.68
CA SER A 14 -36.92 -18.64 -12.68
C SER A 14 -38.27 -18.07 -13.10
N GLN A 15 -39.30 -18.22 -12.24
CA GLN A 15 -40.63 -17.66 -12.51
C GLN A 15 -40.63 -16.14 -12.34
N GLY A 16 -40.15 -15.43 -13.36
CA GLY A 16 -40.38 -13.99 -13.54
C GLY A 16 -39.90 -13.11 -12.38
N SER A 17 -38.66 -13.29 -11.91
CA SER A 17 -38.04 -12.29 -11.03
C SER A 17 -37.62 -11.08 -11.86
N ASP A 18 -38.46 -10.04 -11.89
CA ASP A 18 -38.27 -8.77 -12.64
C ASP A 18 -37.06 -7.92 -12.16
N ARG A 19 -36.13 -8.51 -11.42
CA ARG A 19 -34.94 -7.82 -10.90
C ARG A 19 -33.91 -7.70 -12.01
N LEU A 20 -33.47 -6.47 -12.29
CA LEU A 20 -32.49 -6.14 -13.34
C LEU A 20 -31.23 -7.02 -13.35
N LEU A 21 -30.80 -7.50 -12.17
CA LEU A 21 -29.60 -8.33 -12.00
C LEU A 21 -29.86 -9.84 -12.08
N GLN A 22 -31.12 -10.28 -12.18
CA GLN A 22 -31.49 -11.70 -12.21
C GLN A 22 -30.83 -12.45 -13.39
N PRO A 23 -30.80 -11.96 -14.64
CA PRO A 23 -30.19 -12.72 -15.74
C PRO A 23 -28.69 -12.97 -15.54
N PHE A 24 -27.98 -12.05 -14.87
CA PHE A 24 -26.57 -12.21 -14.52
C PHE A 24 -26.37 -13.16 -13.32
N TRP A 25 -27.24 -13.06 -12.31
CA TRP A 25 -27.22 -13.96 -11.15
C TRP A 25 -27.55 -15.40 -11.55
N ASP A 26 -28.59 -15.62 -12.36
CA ASP A 26 -28.94 -16.90 -12.95
C ASP A 26 -27.75 -17.45 -13.76
N TYR A 27 -27.11 -16.63 -14.62
CA TYR A 27 -25.90 -17.06 -15.35
C TYR A 27 -24.78 -17.55 -14.41
N LEU A 28 -24.53 -16.85 -13.29
CA LEU A 28 -23.55 -17.30 -12.29
C LEU A 28 -23.98 -18.59 -11.58
N LEU A 29 -25.26 -18.73 -11.23
CA LEU A 29 -25.80 -19.93 -10.58
C LEU A 29 -25.85 -21.16 -11.51
N PHE A 30 -26.07 -20.98 -12.81
CA PHE A 30 -26.11 -22.06 -13.79
C PHE A 30 -24.72 -22.49 -14.27
N HIS A 31 -23.84 -21.54 -14.61
CA HIS A 31 -22.56 -21.84 -15.26
C HIS A 31 -21.35 -21.83 -14.32
N HIS A 32 -21.42 -21.10 -13.20
CA HIS A 32 -20.27 -20.85 -12.32
C HIS A 32 -20.50 -21.26 -10.85
N ARG A 33 -21.57 -22.02 -10.55
CA ARG A 33 -21.95 -22.39 -9.17
C ARG A 33 -20.79 -22.84 -8.29
N PRO A 34 -19.89 -23.76 -8.71
CA PRO A 34 -18.79 -24.23 -7.86
C PRO A 34 -17.75 -23.14 -7.52
N LEU A 35 -17.61 -22.13 -8.37
CA LEU A 35 -16.77 -20.96 -8.11
C LEU A 35 -17.48 -20.02 -7.14
N VAL A 36 -18.72 -19.62 -7.43
CA VAL A 36 -19.45 -18.63 -6.62
C VAL A 36 -19.94 -19.15 -5.27
N SER A 37 -20.04 -20.46 -5.07
CA SER A 37 -20.26 -21.09 -3.76
C SER A 37 -18.95 -21.42 -3.01
N SER A 38 -17.77 -21.09 -3.57
CA SER A 38 -16.50 -21.37 -2.94
C SER A 38 -16.18 -20.33 -1.85
N PRO A 39 -15.87 -20.73 -0.61
CA PRO A 39 -15.45 -19.80 0.44
C PRO A 39 -14.09 -19.13 0.14
N PHE A 40 -13.33 -19.64 -0.84
CA PHE A 40 -12.11 -19.00 -1.35
C PHE A 40 -12.40 -17.86 -2.35
N PHE A 41 -13.60 -17.83 -2.96
CA PHE A 41 -13.92 -16.87 -4.01
C PHE A 41 -13.84 -15.39 -3.55
N PRO A 42 -14.31 -14.99 -2.36
CA PRO A 42 -14.11 -13.63 -1.84
C PRO A 42 -12.63 -13.21 -1.75
N VAL A 43 -11.74 -14.11 -1.31
CA VAL A 43 -10.30 -13.84 -1.16
C VAL A 43 -9.61 -13.79 -2.53
N MET A 44 -9.96 -14.71 -3.44
CA MET A 44 -9.46 -14.67 -4.82
C MET A 44 -9.91 -13.39 -5.54
N LEU A 45 -11.19 -13.01 -5.39
CA LEU A 45 -11.75 -11.78 -5.96
C LEU A 45 -11.03 -10.53 -5.43
N ALA A 46 -10.79 -10.45 -4.12
CA ALA A 46 -10.05 -9.35 -3.51
C ALA A 46 -8.61 -9.24 -4.06
N PHE A 47 -7.85 -10.35 -4.07
CA PHE A 47 -6.45 -10.35 -4.53
C PHE A 47 -6.33 -10.08 -6.03
N SER A 48 -7.22 -10.66 -6.85
CA SER A 48 -7.28 -10.39 -8.29
C SER A 48 -7.67 -8.94 -8.59
N SER A 49 -8.59 -8.35 -7.82
CA SER A 49 -8.95 -6.93 -7.95
C SER A 49 -7.78 -6.01 -7.58
N TYR A 50 -7.08 -6.31 -6.48
CA TYR A 50 -5.89 -5.58 -6.05
C TYR A 50 -4.80 -5.61 -7.15
N PHE A 51 -4.50 -6.78 -7.72
CA PHE A 51 -3.55 -6.90 -8.82
C PHE A 51 -4.02 -6.11 -10.06
N LEU A 52 -5.28 -6.28 -10.47
CA LEU A 52 -5.86 -5.63 -11.65
C LEU A 52 -5.86 -4.10 -11.55
N PHE A 53 -6.17 -3.54 -10.37
CA PHE A 53 -6.18 -2.10 -10.15
C PHE A 53 -4.78 -1.54 -9.93
N SER A 54 -3.85 -2.30 -9.34
CA SER A 54 -2.48 -1.81 -9.09
C SER A 54 -1.61 -1.73 -10.35
N VAL A 55 -1.78 -2.65 -11.31
CA VAL A 55 -0.97 -2.72 -12.55
C VAL A 55 -1.03 -1.42 -13.38
N PRO A 56 -2.19 -0.82 -13.71
CA PRO A 56 -2.24 0.43 -14.48
C PRO A 56 -1.45 1.58 -13.83
N PHE A 57 -1.59 1.77 -12.52
CA PHE A 57 -0.88 2.83 -11.80
C PHE A 57 0.63 2.54 -11.69
N ALA A 58 1.01 1.27 -11.52
CA ALA A 58 2.42 0.86 -11.55
C ALA A 58 3.07 1.11 -12.93
N ILE A 59 2.33 0.92 -14.03
CA ILE A 59 2.80 1.29 -15.37
C ILE A 59 2.98 2.80 -15.48
N VAL A 60 2.06 3.61 -14.92
CA VAL A 60 2.18 5.09 -14.90
C VAL A 60 3.39 5.53 -14.06
N ASP A 61 3.64 4.92 -12.90
CA ASP A 61 4.83 5.18 -12.08
C ASP A 61 6.13 4.84 -12.82
N LEU A 62 6.20 3.67 -13.49
CA LEU A 62 7.38 3.23 -14.25
C LEU A 62 7.63 4.04 -15.54
N LEU A 63 6.60 4.69 -16.08
CA LEU A 63 6.74 5.66 -17.17
C LEU A 63 7.13 7.05 -16.66
N GLY A 64 6.65 7.44 -15.48
CA GLY A 64 7.00 8.68 -14.80
C GLY A 64 6.79 9.92 -15.67
N GLU A 65 7.82 10.76 -15.79
CA GLU A 65 7.80 11.98 -16.61
C GLU A 65 7.52 11.74 -18.11
N ARG A 66 7.67 10.50 -18.61
CA ARG A 66 7.33 10.13 -20.00
C ARG A 66 5.83 10.25 -20.30
N VAL A 67 4.98 10.35 -19.28
CA VAL A 67 3.55 10.64 -19.39
C VAL A 67 3.21 11.91 -18.59
N PRO A 68 3.54 13.12 -19.10
CA PRO A 68 3.33 14.37 -18.38
C PRO A 68 1.87 14.62 -17.97
N SER A 69 0.92 14.08 -18.76
CA SER A 69 -0.52 14.16 -18.51
C SER A 69 -0.96 13.50 -17.20
N PHE A 70 -0.22 12.48 -16.73
CA PHE A 70 -0.40 11.88 -15.40
C PHE A 70 0.60 12.44 -14.38
N HIS A 71 1.87 12.60 -14.76
CA HIS A 71 2.93 13.02 -13.84
C HIS A 71 2.67 14.39 -13.19
N GLN A 72 1.99 15.32 -13.88
CA GLN A 72 1.55 16.60 -13.33
C GLN A 72 0.68 16.49 -12.06
N TYR A 73 0.05 15.34 -11.83
CA TYR A 73 -0.79 15.07 -10.66
C TYR A 73 -0.05 14.35 -9.52
N LYS A 74 1.23 13.97 -9.68
CA LYS A 74 1.98 13.29 -8.60
C LYS A 74 2.05 14.18 -7.36
N ILE A 75 1.71 13.63 -6.20
CA ILE A 75 1.60 14.39 -4.96
C ILE A 75 3.01 14.79 -4.49
N GLN A 76 3.92 13.81 -4.45
CA GLN A 76 5.34 13.94 -4.11
C GLN A 76 6.21 13.65 -5.35
N PRO A 77 6.51 14.64 -6.22
CA PRO A 77 7.22 14.40 -7.48
C PRO A 77 8.65 13.90 -7.29
N ASP A 78 9.34 14.32 -6.23
CA ASP A 78 10.72 13.93 -5.91
C ASP A 78 10.86 12.49 -5.38
N ARG A 79 9.75 11.73 -5.28
CA ARG A 79 9.71 10.35 -4.77
C ARG A 79 8.92 9.46 -5.72
N GLN A 80 9.63 8.66 -6.52
CA GLN A 80 9.05 7.64 -7.40
C GLN A 80 9.34 6.23 -6.86
N PRO A 81 8.38 5.29 -6.92
CA PRO A 81 8.58 3.92 -6.47
C PRO A 81 9.49 3.15 -7.44
N THR A 82 10.37 2.31 -6.90
CA THR A 82 11.25 1.45 -7.71
C THR A 82 10.59 0.09 -7.97
N VAL A 83 11.03 -0.61 -9.02
CA VAL A 83 10.62 -2.01 -9.30
C VAL A 83 10.87 -2.92 -8.08
N GLY A 84 11.95 -2.68 -7.31
CA GLY A 84 12.24 -3.42 -6.09
C GLY A 84 11.20 -3.21 -4.98
N MET A 85 10.71 -1.98 -4.81
CA MET A 85 9.62 -1.67 -3.87
C MET A 85 8.30 -2.31 -4.32
N MET A 86 7.97 -2.22 -5.61
CA MET A 86 6.78 -2.88 -6.19
C MET A 86 6.83 -4.40 -6.01
N ALA A 87 7.97 -5.02 -6.31
CA ALA A 87 8.17 -6.46 -6.13
C ALA A 87 8.08 -6.86 -4.65
N LYS A 88 8.69 -6.09 -3.74
CA LYS A 88 8.60 -6.33 -2.28
C LYS A 88 7.15 -6.33 -1.82
N SER A 89 6.35 -5.31 -2.14
CA SER A 89 4.96 -5.24 -1.68
C SER A 89 4.04 -6.25 -2.34
N PHE A 90 4.26 -6.60 -3.61
CA PHE A 90 3.54 -7.72 -4.21
C PHE A 90 3.88 -9.06 -3.53
N LEU A 91 5.15 -9.30 -3.18
CA LEU A 91 5.57 -10.52 -2.49
C LEU A 91 5.10 -10.57 -1.03
N THR A 92 5.11 -9.46 -0.29
CA THR A 92 4.50 -9.36 1.05
C THR A 92 3.00 -9.62 1.00
N ALA A 93 2.29 -9.03 0.04
CA ALA A 93 0.87 -9.28 -0.18
C ALA A 93 0.58 -10.77 -0.49
N LEU A 94 1.33 -11.37 -1.41
CA LEU A 94 1.20 -12.77 -1.79
C LEU A 94 1.51 -13.72 -0.62
N TYR A 95 2.56 -13.45 0.16
CA TYR A 95 2.92 -14.19 1.37
C TYR A 95 1.79 -14.15 2.41
N ASN A 96 1.26 -12.95 2.70
CA ASN A 96 0.12 -12.76 3.60
C ASN A 96 -1.12 -13.54 3.14
N HIS A 97 -1.40 -13.57 1.84
CA HIS A 97 -2.55 -14.32 1.30
C HIS A 97 -2.34 -15.84 1.41
N VAL A 98 -1.18 -16.34 0.98
CA VAL A 98 -0.87 -17.79 0.94
C VAL A 98 -0.75 -18.41 2.34
N PHE A 99 -0.05 -17.75 3.26
CA PHE A 99 0.30 -18.32 4.56
C PHE A 99 -0.62 -17.92 5.73
N PHE A 100 -1.51 -16.93 5.55
CA PHE A 100 -2.41 -16.48 6.62
C PHE A 100 -3.89 -16.42 6.19
N LEU A 101 -4.24 -15.70 5.12
CA LEU A 101 -5.66 -15.61 4.71
C LEU A 101 -6.23 -16.93 4.20
N LEU A 102 -5.53 -17.67 3.33
CA LEU A 102 -6.01 -18.97 2.84
C LEU A 102 -6.15 -20.00 3.99
N PRO A 103 -5.19 -20.15 4.92
CA PRO A 103 -5.40 -20.93 6.14
C PRO A 103 -6.56 -20.45 7.02
N THR A 104 -6.81 -19.14 7.12
CA THR A 104 -7.96 -18.61 7.87
C THR A 104 -9.29 -18.99 7.22
N VAL A 105 -9.37 -19.00 5.88
CA VAL A 105 -10.55 -19.53 5.15
C VAL A 105 -10.71 -21.03 5.41
N ILE A 106 -9.64 -21.82 5.34
CA ILE A 106 -9.68 -23.27 5.60
C ILE A 106 -10.17 -23.55 7.03
N ILE A 107 -9.67 -22.83 8.03
CA ILE A 107 -10.12 -22.94 9.43
C ILE A 107 -11.60 -22.53 9.54
N GLY A 108 -12.01 -21.46 8.86
CA GLY A 108 -13.41 -21.04 8.78
C GLY A 108 -14.34 -22.13 8.23
N MET A 109 -13.93 -22.85 7.18
CA MET A 109 -14.69 -23.97 6.61
C MET A 109 -14.89 -25.16 7.55
N LEU A 110 -14.02 -25.32 8.55
CA LEU A 110 -14.12 -26.40 9.55
C LEU A 110 -15.02 -26.03 10.74
N ILE A 111 -15.37 -24.75 10.89
CA ILE A 111 -16.10 -24.20 12.04
C ILE A 111 -17.49 -23.69 11.63
N LEU A 112 -17.62 -23.10 10.46
CA LEU A 112 -18.83 -22.44 9.97
C LEU A 112 -19.50 -23.25 8.85
N PRO A 113 -20.84 -23.37 8.83
CA PRO A 113 -21.55 -23.97 7.71
C PRO A 113 -21.38 -23.11 6.45
N THR A 114 -21.27 -23.75 5.29
CA THR A 114 -21.31 -23.05 4.00
C THR A 114 -22.69 -22.41 3.80
N PRO A 115 -22.79 -21.09 3.59
CA PRO A 115 -24.08 -20.43 3.39
C PRO A 115 -24.68 -20.78 2.02
N ASP A 116 -25.99 -21.06 2.00
CA ASP A 116 -26.72 -21.29 0.76
C ASP A 116 -26.78 -20.03 -0.11
N LEU A 117 -26.61 -20.20 -1.43
CA LEU A 117 -26.81 -19.13 -2.40
C LEU A 117 -28.31 -18.92 -2.66
N PRO A 118 -28.85 -17.70 -2.46
CA PRO A 118 -30.26 -17.41 -2.72
C PRO A 118 -30.58 -17.54 -4.22
N GLN A 119 -31.80 -17.93 -4.55
CA GLN A 119 -32.26 -18.03 -5.95
C GLN A 119 -32.44 -16.65 -6.58
N ASP A 120 -33.00 -15.69 -5.85
CA ASP A 120 -33.22 -14.35 -6.38
C ASP A 120 -31.98 -13.45 -6.23
N ALA A 121 -31.68 -12.68 -7.28
CA ALA A 121 -30.72 -11.59 -7.23
C ALA A 121 -31.15 -10.48 -6.26
N PRO A 122 -30.23 -9.63 -5.75
CA PRO A 122 -30.59 -8.42 -5.03
C PRO A 122 -31.10 -7.37 -6.03
N THR A 123 -31.92 -6.42 -5.57
CA THR A 123 -32.19 -5.23 -6.36
C THR A 123 -30.96 -4.30 -6.34
N VAL A 124 -30.77 -3.49 -7.38
CA VAL A 124 -29.67 -2.49 -7.42
C VAL A 124 -29.73 -1.57 -6.19
N TYR A 125 -30.93 -1.13 -5.81
CA TYR A 125 -31.17 -0.38 -4.59
C TYR A 125 -30.65 -1.09 -3.33
N LYS A 126 -30.90 -2.40 -3.19
CA LYS A 126 -30.40 -3.19 -2.05
C LYS A 126 -28.86 -3.29 -2.08
N ILE A 127 -28.22 -3.47 -3.24
CA ILE A 127 -26.75 -3.38 -3.35
C ILE A 127 -26.24 -2.02 -2.85
N CYS A 128 -26.83 -0.91 -3.30
CA CYS A 128 -26.38 0.43 -2.91
C CYS A 128 -26.55 0.72 -1.40
N ILE A 129 -27.70 0.39 -0.82
CA ILE A 129 -28.00 0.64 0.60
C ILE A 129 -27.15 -0.26 1.51
N ASP A 130 -27.13 -1.56 1.25
CA ASP A 130 -26.37 -2.54 2.04
C ASP A 130 -24.86 -2.31 1.89
N GLY A 131 -24.41 -1.99 0.68
CA GLY A 131 -23.01 -1.71 0.39
C GLY A 131 -22.52 -0.46 1.11
N LEU A 132 -23.30 0.62 1.09
CA LEU A 132 -23.00 1.82 1.87
C LEU A 132 -23.01 1.54 3.37
N ALA A 133 -23.96 0.74 3.87
CA ALA A 133 -24.00 0.35 5.28
C ALA A 133 -22.76 -0.47 5.70
N ALA A 134 -22.35 -1.45 4.89
CA ALA A 134 -21.15 -2.25 5.14
C ALA A 134 -19.88 -1.39 5.13
N LEU A 135 -19.74 -0.49 4.15
CA LEU A 135 -18.59 0.41 4.05
C LEU A 135 -18.52 1.40 5.23
N LEU A 136 -19.66 1.92 5.72
CA LEU A 136 -19.69 2.80 6.89
C LEU A 136 -19.36 2.07 8.20
N ILE A 137 -19.77 0.81 8.34
CA ILE A 137 -19.40 -0.03 9.50
C ILE A 137 -17.88 -0.30 9.47
N PHE A 138 -17.34 -0.75 8.33
CA PHE A 138 -15.92 -1.01 8.15
C PHE A 138 -15.08 0.25 8.40
N ASP A 139 -15.45 1.40 7.82
CA ASP A 139 -14.75 2.68 7.99
C ASP A 139 -14.75 3.13 9.46
N THR A 140 -15.83 2.87 10.20
CA THR A 140 -15.92 3.13 11.65
C THR A 140 -14.99 2.23 12.46
N GLN A 141 -15.00 0.91 12.20
CA GLN A 141 -14.16 -0.06 12.90
C GLN A 141 -12.67 0.20 12.62
N TYR A 142 -12.32 0.39 11.34
CA TYR A 142 -10.95 0.65 10.93
C TYR A 142 -10.47 2.01 11.42
N TYR A 143 -11.28 3.09 11.38
CA TYR A 143 -10.90 4.38 11.99
C TYR A 143 -10.52 4.24 13.47
N ILE A 144 -11.34 3.53 14.26
CA ILE A 144 -11.08 3.30 15.69
C ILE A 144 -9.79 2.48 15.89
N TRP A 145 -9.63 1.40 15.14
CA TRP A 145 -8.44 0.55 15.17
C TRP A 145 -7.18 1.33 14.79
N HIS A 146 -7.22 2.05 13.67
CA HIS A 146 -6.12 2.81 13.08
C HIS A 146 -5.67 3.94 14.01
N PHE A 147 -6.62 4.72 14.56
CA PHE A 147 -6.34 5.72 15.59
C PHE A 147 -5.64 5.09 16.82
N ILE A 148 -6.14 3.96 17.34
CA ILE A 148 -5.53 3.28 18.49
C ILE A 148 -4.11 2.80 18.17
N HIS A 149 -3.87 2.25 16.97
CA HIS A 149 -2.56 1.76 16.56
C HIS A 149 -1.55 2.89 16.44
N HIS A 150 -1.93 4.07 15.92
CA HIS A 150 -1.04 5.24 15.89
C HIS A 150 -0.82 5.90 17.25
N LYS A 151 -1.85 6.01 18.10
CA LYS A 151 -1.71 6.65 19.42
C LYS A 151 -0.98 5.79 20.46
N ASN A 152 -0.81 4.49 20.21
CA ASN A 152 0.01 3.60 21.03
C ASN A 152 1.34 3.26 20.31
N PRO A 153 2.50 3.80 20.75
CA PRO A 153 3.78 3.57 20.08
C PRO A 153 4.22 2.11 19.99
N HIS A 154 3.71 1.21 20.85
CA HIS A 154 3.98 -0.22 20.73
C HIS A 154 3.18 -0.84 19.57
N LEU A 155 1.87 -0.60 19.53
CA LEU A 155 0.99 -1.11 18.47
C LEU A 155 1.37 -0.56 17.09
N TYR A 156 1.76 0.71 17.00
CA TYR A 156 2.33 1.28 15.77
C TYR A 156 3.52 0.44 15.30
N ARG A 157 4.54 0.27 16.16
CA ARG A 157 5.80 -0.40 15.80
C ARG A 157 5.65 -1.88 15.45
N THR A 158 4.70 -2.60 16.06
CA THR A 158 4.55 -4.05 15.87
C THR A 158 3.56 -4.44 14.77
N ILE A 159 2.61 -3.56 14.43
CA ILE A 159 1.52 -3.88 13.51
C ILE A 159 1.52 -2.92 12.31
N HIS A 160 1.47 -1.61 12.54
CA HIS A 160 1.14 -0.67 11.46
C HIS A 160 2.36 0.04 10.82
N ALA A 161 3.53 -0.03 11.44
CA ALA A 161 4.77 0.55 10.90
C ALA A 161 5.24 -0.13 9.59
N ILE A 162 4.74 -1.33 9.27
CA ILE A 162 4.98 -2.00 7.98
C ILE A 162 4.21 -1.29 6.86
N HIS A 163 2.96 -0.87 7.12
CA HIS A 163 2.18 -0.03 6.19
C HIS A 163 2.91 1.28 5.87
N HIS A 164 3.42 1.93 6.92
CA HIS A 164 4.19 3.18 6.84
C HIS A 164 5.66 3.01 6.38
N GLU A 165 6.04 1.88 5.78
CA GLU A 165 7.38 1.74 5.19
C GLU A 165 7.65 2.81 4.10
N TYR A 166 6.60 3.27 3.40
CA TYR A 166 6.71 4.19 2.28
C TYR A 166 6.00 5.54 2.54
N MET A 167 6.77 6.51 3.04
CA MET A 167 6.37 7.93 3.18
C MET A 167 5.76 8.57 1.91
N ALA A 168 5.99 7.96 0.74
CA ALA A 168 5.29 8.24 -0.51
C ALA A 168 4.67 6.91 -1.01
N PRO A 169 3.35 6.70 -0.82
CA PRO A 169 2.69 5.48 -1.23
C PRO A 169 2.59 5.34 -2.76
N PHE A 170 2.37 4.11 -3.20
CA PHE A 170 2.13 3.71 -4.59
C PHE A 170 1.17 2.52 -4.60
N SER A 171 0.58 2.17 -5.75
CA SER A 171 -0.57 1.23 -5.78
C SER A 171 -0.34 -0.12 -5.09
N TRP A 172 0.86 -0.70 -5.16
CA TRP A 172 1.20 -1.95 -4.45
C TRP A 172 1.42 -1.77 -2.94
N SER A 173 1.71 -0.58 -2.42
CA SER A 173 1.88 -0.38 -0.97
C SER A 173 0.58 -0.58 -0.19
N THR A 174 -0.58 -0.54 -0.87
CA THR A 174 -1.91 -0.88 -0.33
C THR A 174 -1.94 -2.20 0.45
N GLN A 175 -1.15 -3.20 0.05
CA GLN A 175 -1.05 -4.49 0.75
C GLN A 175 0.33 -4.75 1.39
N GLN A 176 1.12 -3.70 1.64
CA GLN A 176 2.32 -3.73 2.48
C GLN A 176 1.91 -3.79 3.97
N LEU A 177 1.15 -4.82 4.35
CA LEU A 177 0.52 -4.92 5.67
C LEU A 177 1.21 -5.96 6.55
N SER A 178 1.17 -5.76 7.87
CA SER A 178 1.52 -6.82 8.82
C SER A 178 0.45 -7.92 8.88
N ILE A 179 0.84 -9.08 9.39
CA ILE A 179 -0.07 -10.23 9.57
C ILE A 179 -1.30 -9.87 10.43
N PRO A 180 -1.19 -9.19 11.59
CA PRO A 180 -2.37 -8.79 12.36
C PRO A 180 -3.27 -7.78 11.63
N GLU A 181 -2.70 -6.92 10.80
CA GLU A 181 -3.46 -5.91 10.05
C GLU A 181 -4.24 -6.52 8.88
N ILE A 182 -3.62 -7.32 8.02
CA ILE A 182 -4.33 -8.01 6.93
C ILE A 182 -5.41 -8.96 7.46
N LEU A 183 -5.20 -9.59 8.61
CA LEU A 183 -6.22 -10.39 9.29
C LEU A 183 -7.36 -9.54 9.87
N SER A 184 -7.09 -8.34 10.39
CA SER A 184 -8.12 -7.41 10.88
C SER A 184 -8.98 -6.86 9.73
N VAL A 185 -8.34 -6.41 8.65
CA VAL A 185 -9.02 -5.95 7.41
C VAL A 185 -9.83 -7.10 6.79
N GLY A 186 -9.24 -8.29 6.69
CA GLY A 186 -9.89 -9.49 6.18
C GLY A 186 -11.10 -9.93 7.02
N LEU A 187 -11.03 -9.79 8.34
CA LEU A 187 -12.14 -10.09 9.25
C LEU A 187 -13.34 -9.18 8.96
N TRP A 188 -13.18 -7.87 9.06
CA TRP A 188 -14.31 -6.92 8.93
C TRP A 188 -14.92 -6.91 7.54
N SER A 189 -14.07 -6.83 6.50
CA SER A 189 -14.54 -6.85 5.10
C SER A 189 -15.36 -8.09 4.72
N ASN A 190 -15.21 -9.20 5.45
CA ASN A 190 -16.04 -10.40 5.28
C ASN A 190 -17.19 -10.51 6.30
N GLN A 191 -17.01 -10.05 7.55
CA GLN A 191 -18.03 -10.18 8.59
C GLN A 191 -19.12 -9.12 8.52
N ASP A 192 -18.83 -7.86 8.19
CA ASP A 192 -19.85 -6.80 8.18
C ASP A 192 -20.98 -7.08 7.17
N PRO A 193 -20.70 -7.53 5.92
CA PRO A 193 -21.76 -7.94 5.01
C PRO A 193 -22.57 -9.14 5.51
N VAL A 194 -21.95 -10.08 6.24
CA VAL A 194 -22.64 -11.24 6.82
C VAL A 194 -23.55 -10.83 7.99
N LEU A 195 -23.08 -9.94 8.86
CA LEU A 195 -23.85 -9.38 9.97
C LEU A 195 -25.07 -8.57 9.48
N LEU A 196 -24.90 -7.80 8.40
CA LEU A 196 -25.98 -7.08 7.72
C LEU A 196 -26.91 -7.99 6.90
N LYS A 197 -26.59 -9.28 6.75
CA LYS A 197 -27.31 -10.26 5.91
C LYS A 197 -27.40 -9.80 4.45
N CYS A 198 -26.31 -9.21 3.95
CA CYS A 198 -26.14 -8.82 2.56
C CYS A 198 -26.26 -10.03 1.63
N HIS A 199 -26.82 -9.83 0.45
CA HIS A 199 -26.77 -10.82 -0.63
C HIS A 199 -25.29 -11.07 -1.05
N PRO A 200 -24.86 -12.29 -1.40
CA PRO A 200 -23.47 -12.57 -1.77
C PRO A 200 -22.91 -11.65 -2.88
N MET A 201 -23.68 -11.40 -3.94
CA MET A 201 -23.31 -10.40 -4.96
C MET A 201 -23.10 -8.98 -4.41
N THR A 202 -23.85 -8.53 -3.39
CA THR A 202 -23.58 -7.26 -2.70
C THR A 202 -22.21 -7.30 -2.01
N MET A 203 -21.93 -8.37 -1.26
CA MET A 203 -20.65 -8.56 -0.58
C MET A 203 -19.48 -8.51 -1.57
N TRP A 204 -19.61 -9.14 -2.73
CA TRP A 204 -18.59 -9.11 -3.78
C TRP A 204 -18.42 -7.71 -4.41
N CYS A 205 -19.52 -6.99 -4.66
CA CYS A 205 -19.45 -5.59 -5.09
C CYS A 205 -18.74 -4.70 -4.05
N VAL A 206 -19.01 -4.91 -2.76
CA VAL A 206 -18.32 -4.20 -1.66
C VAL A 206 -16.83 -4.54 -1.63
N ILE A 207 -16.44 -5.80 -1.78
CA ILE A 207 -15.03 -6.25 -1.83
C ILE A 207 -14.29 -5.60 -3.01
N VAL A 208 -14.86 -5.63 -4.22
CA VAL A 208 -14.22 -5.02 -5.40
C VAL A 208 -14.11 -3.50 -5.23
N PHE A 209 -15.14 -2.85 -4.69
CA PHE A 209 -15.15 -1.39 -4.52
C PHE A 209 -14.26 -0.90 -3.37
N SER A 210 -14.18 -1.62 -2.24
CA SER A 210 -13.27 -1.28 -1.13
C SER A 210 -11.81 -1.51 -1.51
N VAL A 211 -11.51 -2.55 -2.30
CA VAL A 211 -10.18 -2.75 -2.89
C VAL A 211 -9.85 -1.67 -3.93
N TRP A 212 -10.83 -1.19 -4.73
CA TRP A 212 -10.62 -0.02 -5.58
C TRP A 212 -10.27 1.23 -4.76
N MET A 213 -11.09 1.60 -3.77
CA MET A 213 -10.84 2.78 -2.93
C MET A 213 -9.47 2.67 -2.26
N SER A 214 -9.19 1.54 -1.61
CA SER A 214 -7.92 1.32 -0.94
C SER A 214 -6.72 1.40 -1.88
N VAL A 215 -6.80 0.92 -3.13
CA VAL A 215 -5.74 1.14 -4.13
C VAL A 215 -5.66 2.62 -4.55
N GLU A 216 -6.79 3.28 -4.82
CA GLU A 216 -6.87 4.69 -5.20
C GLU A 216 -6.24 5.60 -4.15
N ASP A 217 -6.48 5.34 -2.85
CA ASP A 217 -5.88 6.08 -1.74
C ASP A 217 -4.34 5.97 -1.68
N HIS A 218 -3.74 4.97 -2.32
CA HIS A 218 -2.28 4.77 -2.33
C HIS A 218 -1.57 5.15 -3.64
N ILE A 219 -2.25 5.50 -4.74
CA ILE A 219 -1.56 5.68 -6.05
C ILE A 219 -0.51 6.82 -6.08
N GLY A 220 -0.55 7.76 -5.13
CA GLY A 220 0.38 8.89 -5.07
C GLY A 220 0.12 10.00 -6.11
N TYR A 221 -1.06 10.00 -6.75
CA TYR A 221 -1.53 10.99 -7.73
C TYR A 221 -2.88 11.59 -7.31
N ASP A 222 -3.02 12.92 -7.32
CA ASP A 222 -4.29 13.63 -7.11
C ASP A 222 -5.02 13.79 -8.46
N LEU A 223 -5.55 12.68 -8.99
CA LEU A 223 -6.18 12.67 -10.31
C LEU A 223 -7.55 13.37 -10.28
N PRO A 224 -7.92 14.15 -11.31
CA PRO A 224 -9.16 14.95 -11.31
C PRO A 224 -10.45 14.12 -11.43
N TRP A 225 -10.32 12.79 -11.53
CA TRP A 225 -11.40 11.81 -11.54
C TRP A 225 -11.34 10.82 -10.35
N SER A 226 -10.42 10.99 -9.40
CA SER A 226 -10.44 10.24 -8.14
C SER A 226 -11.73 10.53 -7.37
N LEU A 227 -12.20 9.56 -6.58
CA LEU A 227 -13.51 9.57 -5.94
C LEU A 227 -13.71 10.74 -4.97
N ASN A 228 -12.64 11.27 -4.37
CA ASN A 228 -12.67 12.47 -3.52
C ASN A 228 -12.98 13.78 -4.27
N HIS A 229 -12.76 13.83 -5.60
CA HIS A 229 -13.18 14.95 -6.46
C HIS A 229 -14.57 14.73 -7.06
N LEU A 230 -14.99 13.47 -7.24
CA LEU A 230 -16.31 13.10 -7.76
C LEU A 230 -17.42 13.18 -6.68
N VAL A 231 -17.12 12.83 -5.43
CA VAL A 231 -18.10 12.87 -4.33
C VAL A 231 -18.09 14.26 -3.66
N PRO A 232 -19.23 14.98 -3.65
CA PRO A 232 -19.28 16.36 -3.15
C PRO A 232 -19.04 16.46 -1.64
N PHE A 233 -18.81 17.70 -1.18
CA PHE A 233 -18.51 18.05 0.23
C PHE A 233 -17.23 17.40 0.80
N GLY A 234 -16.44 16.74 -0.05
CA GLY A 234 -15.23 16.00 0.31
C GLY A 234 -15.51 14.83 1.26
N LEU A 235 -16.66 14.17 1.12
CA LEU A 235 -17.07 13.09 2.04
C LEU A 235 -16.06 11.93 2.05
N LEU A 236 -15.37 11.69 0.93
CA LEU A 236 -14.25 10.76 0.85
C LEU A 236 -12.90 11.46 1.10
N SER A 237 -11.94 10.73 1.68
CA SER A 237 -10.56 11.17 1.93
C SER A 237 -9.77 11.31 0.63
N GLY A 238 -9.57 10.19 -0.08
CA GLY A 238 -8.83 10.11 -1.34
C GLY A 238 -7.31 10.20 -1.16
N THR A 239 -6.61 9.88 -2.26
CA THR A 239 -5.14 9.76 -2.35
C THR A 239 -4.37 10.87 -1.65
N SER A 240 -4.78 12.12 -1.82
CA SER A 240 -4.09 13.27 -1.21
C SER A 240 -4.18 13.30 0.32
N ALA A 241 -5.30 12.86 0.91
CA ALA A 241 -5.47 12.81 2.36
C ALA A 241 -4.65 11.68 2.97
N HIS A 242 -4.56 10.54 2.29
CA HIS A 242 -3.80 9.37 2.74
C HIS A 242 -2.28 9.49 2.48
N ASP A 243 -1.85 10.13 1.39
CA ASP A 243 -0.45 10.53 1.19
C ASP A 243 0.02 11.50 2.31
N MET A 244 -0.83 12.45 2.70
CA MET A 244 -0.56 13.32 3.87
C MET A 244 -0.52 12.54 5.20
N HIS A 245 -1.30 11.46 5.33
CA HIS A 245 -1.26 10.54 6.47
C HIS A 245 0.06 9.74 6.50
N HIS A 246 0.50 9.18 5.37
CA HIS A 246 1.81 8.51 5.24
C HIS A 246 2.97 9.46 5.56
N GLN A 247 2.91 10.72 5.10
CA GLN A 247 3.88 11.76 5.48
C GLN A 247 3.78 12.17 6.97
N LYS A 248 2.61 12.10 7.59
CA LYS A 248 2.32 12.55 8.96
C LYS A 248 1.35 11.59 9.67
N PRO A 249 1.85 10.50 10.28
CA PRO A 249 1.05 9.45 10.93
C PRO A 249 0.19 9.88 12.16
N ASN A 250 0.00 11.18 12.37
CA ASN A 250 -0.77 11.75 13.47
C ASN A 250 -2.11 12.40 13.06
N SER A 251 -2.52 12.23 11.80
CA SER A 251 -3.70 12.86 11.17
C SER A 251 -4.31 11.99 10.08
N ASN A 252 -5.55 12.28 9.66
CA ASN A 252 -6.27 11.61 8.56
C ASN A 252 -6.33 10.07 8.72
N TYR A 253 -7.03 9.59 9.75
CA TYR A 253 -7.14 8.16 10.09
C TYR A 253 -8.32 7.42 9.43
N ALA A 254 -9.30 8.12 8.84
CA ALA A 254 -10.45 7.46 8.22
C ALA A 254 -10.04 6.89 6.85
N PRO A 255 -10.22 5.58 6.60
CA PRO A 255 -9.70 4.94 5.40
C PRO A 255 -10.40 5.44 4.14
N PHE A 256 -11.73 5.61 4.18
CA PHE A 256 -12.51 6.00 3.01
C PHE A 256 -13.23 7.33 3.25
N PHE A 257 -13.98 7.48 4.35
CA PHE A 257 -14.87 8.62 4.59
C PHE A 257 -14.30 9.62 5.60
N SER A 258 -13.89 10.81 5.16
CA SER A 258 -13.25 11.85 6.00
C SER A 258 -14.10 12.41 7.17
N HIS A 259 -15.32 11.89 7.37
CA HIS A 259 -16.24 12.31 8.42
C HIS A 259 -15.71 12.05 9.84
N TRP A 260 -15.10 10.90 10.13
CA TRP A 260 -14.55 10.63 11.47
C TRP A 260 -13.42 11.58 11.84
N ASP A 261 -12.51 11.86 10.90
CA ASP A 261 -11.44 12.85 11.11
C ASP A 261 -11.94 14.27 11.35
N ARG A 262 -13.08 14.64 10.74
CA ARG A 262 -13.76 15.93 11.01
C ARG A 262 -14.43 15.94 12.39
N ILE A 263 -15.04 14.83 12.80
CA ILE A 263 -15.74 14.68 14.08
C ILE A 263 -14.76 14.70 15.26
N PHE A 264 -13.61 14.04 15.13
CA PHE A 264 -12.60 13.93 16.20
C PHE A 264 -11.45 14.93 16.09
N GLY A 265 -11.43 15.78 15.05
CA GLY A 265 -10.43 16.84 14.89
C GLY A 265 -9.05 16.38 14.42
N THR A 266 -8.95 15.17 13.85
CA THR A 266 -7.71 14.60 13.28
C THR A 266 -7.53 14.91 11.79
N ALA A 267 -8.50 15.58 11.16
CA ALA A 267 -8.41 16.05 9.77
C ALA A 267 -7.35 17.15 9.58
N VAL A 268 -6.33 16.89 8.76
CA VAL A 268 -5.37 17.90 8.29
C VAL A 268 -5.77 18.38 6.89
N PRO A 269 -6.14 19.67 6.71
CA PRO A 269 -6.65 20.17 5.45
C PRO A 269 -5.55 20.24 4.38
N LEU A 270 -5.86 19.68 3.21
CA LEU A 270 -4.97 19.64 2.07
C LEU A 270 -4.76 21.04 1.47
N ARG A 271 -3.50 21.46 1.38
CA ARG A 271 -3.13 22.74 0.78
C ARG A 271 -3.28 22.66 -0.74
N LYS A 272 -4.48 23.01 -1.25
CA LYS A 272 -4.79 23.05 -2.69
C LYS A 272 -3.65 23.68 -3.48
N LYS A 273 -2.93 22.86 -4.28
CA LYS A 273 -1.93 23.34 -5.24
C LYS A 273 -2.67 24.19 -6.27
N THR A 274 -2.62 25.53 -6.12
CA THR A 274 -3.17 26.43 -7.13
C THR A 274 -2.32 26.27 -8.39
N VAL A 275 -2.85 25.56 -9.39
CA VAL A 275 -2.19 25.37 -10.69
C VAL A 275 -2.05 26.74 -11.35
N LYS A 276 -0.88 27.36 -11.17
CA LYS A 276 -0.51 28.58 -11.90
C LYS A 276 -0.43 28.22 -13.37
N LYS A 277 -1.51 28.50 -14.11
CA LYS A 277 -1.60 28.37 -15.56
C LYS A 277 -0.40 29.10 -16.19
N ILE A 278 0.57 28.37 -16.73
CA ILE A 278 1.80 28.95 -17.30
C ILE A 278 1.47 29.54 -18.67
N THR A 279 0.77 30.68 -18.67
CA THR A 279 0.30 31.40 -19.86
C THR A 279 1.11 32.70 -20.04
N HIS A 280 2.39 32.69 -19.66
CA HIS A 280 3.28 33.85 -19.76
C HIS A 280 4.76 33.50 -20.01
N ARG A 281 5.02 32.78 -21.12
CA ARG A 281 6.38 32.69 -21.67
C ARG A 281 6.48 32.59 -23.21
N MET A 282 5.42 32.96 -23.95
CA MET A 282 5.43 32.99 -25.42
C MET A 282 5.32 34.41 -26.02
N ASN A 283 4.78 35.39 -25.30
CA ASN A 283 4.60 36.75 -25.83
C ASN A 283 5.92 37.54 -25.97
N THR A 284 7.01 37.13 -25.32
CA THR A 284 8.31 37.84 -25.34
C THR A 284 9.14 37.58 -26.59
N LEU A 285 8.73 36.65 -27.46
CA LEU A 285 9.41 36.34 -28.73
C LEU A 285 8.64 36.81 -29.99
N ALA A 286 7.42 37.33 -29.81
CA ALA A 286 6.59 37.87 -30.89
C ALA A 286 6.72 39.41 -31.06
N GLY A 287 7.72 40.02 -30.43
CA GLY A 287 7.81 41.47 -30.20
C GLY A 287 8.83 42.26 -31.02
N THR A 288 9.40 41.69 -32.09
CA THR A 288 10.53 42.29 -32.86
C THR A 288 10.28 42.36 -34.37
N GLY A 289 9.03 42.63 -34.78
CA GLY A 289 8.65 42.81 -36.18
C GLY A 289 8.96 44.20 -36.76
N THR A 290 10.23 44.51 -37.05
CA THR A 290 10.62 45.78 -37.69
C THR A 290 10.57 45.67 -39.22
N GLN A 291 9.62 46.36 -39.87
CA GLN A 291 9.58 46.47 -41.33
C GLN A 291 10.71 47.37 -41.89
N ARG A 292 11.34 46.97 -43.00
CA ARG A 292 11.96 47.87 -43.98
C ARG A 292 11.78 47.34 -45.41
N GLN A 293 11.66 48.25 -46.38
CA GLN A 293 11.59 47.95 -47.82
C GLN A 293 13.00 47.84 -48.45
N PRO A 294 13.12 47.23 -49.65
CA PRO A 294 14.41 46.94 -50.29
C PRO A 294 14.88 48.00 -51.30
N THR A 295 16.19 48.29 -51.33
CA THR A 295 16.84 48.99 -52.45
C THR A 295 18.29 48.54 -52.68
N ARG A 296 18.52 47.99 -53.88
CA ARG A 296 19.69 48.15 -54.79
C ARG A 296 21.12 47.84 -54.30
N VAL A 297 21.83 47.08 -55.15
CA VAL A 297 23.28 46.76 -55.11
C VAL A 297 24.08 47.84 -55.86
N GLU A 298 25.28 48.19 -55.37
CA GLU A 298 26.54 48.42 -56.12
C GLU A 298 27.75 48.12 -55.19
N ASP A 299 28.96 48.04 -55.74
CA ASP A 299 30.15 47.35 -55.19
C ASP A 299 31.33 48.29 -54.77
N PRO A 300 32.42 47.79 -54.11
CA PRO A 300 33.46 48.59 -53.41
C PRO A 300 34.67 48.93 -54.36
N PRO A 301 35.80 49.62 -53.99
CA PRO A 301 36.71 49.27 -52.88
C PRO A 301 37.67 50.35 -52.24
N GLU A 302 38.55 49.85 -51.35
CA GLU A 302 39.98 50.18 -51.14
C GLU A 302 40.56 51.02 -49.95
N LEU A 303 41.50 50.32 -49.27
CA LEU A 303 42.82 50.72 -48.73
C LEU A 303 43.03 51.58 -47.44
N GLY A 304 44.11 51.19 -46.72
CA GLY A 304 44.60 51.77 -45.47
C GLY A 304 45.03 50.69 -44.44
N LEU A 305 46.06 49.87 -44.69
CA LEU A 305 47.48 50.10 -44.35
C LEU A 305 47.77 50.38 -42.85
N VAL A 306 48.77 49.78 -42.17
CA VAL A 306 49.58 48.55 -42.37
C VAL A 306 50.40 48.26 -41.08
N ASN A 307 51.25 47.22 -41.05
CA ASN A 307 52.23 46.81 -40.00
C ASN A 307 51.69 45.97 -38.81
N ARG A 308 52.41 44.94 -38.32
CA ARG A 308 53.62 44.23 -38.82
C ARG A 308 53.71 42.83 -38.18
N ALA A 309 54.25 41.85 -38.91
CA ALA A 309 54.33 40.44 -38.51
C ALA A 309 55.62 40.08 -37.72
N LYS A 310 55.77 38.77 -37.41
CA LYS A 310 56.95 37.94 -37.02
C LYS A 310 56.78 37.21 -35.67
N ASP A 311 57.12 35.92 -35.49
CA ASP A 311 57.63 34.85 -36.38
C ASP A 311 57.12 33.44 -35.91
N LEU A 312 57.37 32.38 -36.70
CA LEU A 312 57.11 30.93 -36.47
C LEU A 312 58.44 30.18 -36.09
N PRO A 313 58.58 28.83 -35.90
CA PRO A 313 57.66 27.70 -36.16
C PRO A 313 57.67 26.51 -35.13
N GLU A 314 57.11 25.38 -35.59
CA GLU A 314 57.35 23.92 -35.36
C GLU A 314 58.74 23.46 -34.79
N SER A 315 59.00 22.23 -34.28
CA SER A 315 58.19 21.02 -33.90
C SER A 315 59.07 19.94 -33.20
N GLU A 316 58.48 18.76 -32.86
CA GLU A 316 59.07 17.40 -32.67
C GLU A 316 59.16 16.76 -31.25
N GLN A 317 59.55 15.47 -31.24
CA GLN A 317 59.23 14.36 -30.30
C GLN A 317 60.37 14.14 -29.23
N GLU A 318 60.49 13.10 -28.37
CA GLU A 318 60.01 11.70 -28.37
C GLU A 318 60.20 10.98 -26.99
N THR A 319 59.52 9.84 -26.76
CA THR A 319 59.73 8.78 -25.71
C THR A 319 59.56 9.14 -24.21
N ARG A 320 58.97 8.31 -23.34
CA ARG A 320 59.38 6.95 -22.88
C ARG A 320 58.20 6.13 -22.29
N ALA A 321 58.37 4.82 -22.08
CA ALA A 321 57.29 3.85 -21.77
C ALA A 321 57.51 3.01 -20.46
N ASP A 322 56.79 1.87 -20.37
CA ASP A 322 56.82 0.78 -19.35
C ASP A 322 55.93 0.98 -18.09
N ASP A 323 55.20 -0.01 -17.52
CA ASP A 323 54.60 -1.29 -18.02
C ASP A 323 53.51 -1.78 -16.99
N PRO A 324 52.48 -2.60 -17.32
CA PRO A 324 51.33 -2.85 -16.43
C PRO A 324 51.05 -4.31 -15.96
N SER A 325 50.02 -4.45 -15.11
CA SER A 325 49.14 -5.63 -14.89
C SER A 325 49.55 -6.74 -13.88
N ARG A 326 48.54 -7.23 -13.13
CA ARG A 326 48.04 -8.62 -13.19
C ARG A 326 46.72 -8.82 -12.42
N LEU A 327 46.11 -10.00 -12.54
CA LEU A 327 44.74 -10.38 -12.12
C LEU A 327 44.72 -11.66 -11.25
N ASN A 328 43.52 -12.01 -10.76
CA ASN A 328 43.18 -13.15 -9.88
C ASN A 328 43.60 -14.55 -10.38
N GLU A 329 43.89 -15.46 -9.44
CA GLU A 329 43.42 -16.87 -9.35
C GLU A 329 43.66 -17.36 -7.90
N MET A 330 42.67 -17.92 -7.19
CA MET A 330 42.33 -19.34 -6.96
C MET A 330 43.28 -20.17 -6.04
N ALA A 331 42.70 -21.12 -5.31
CA ALA A 331 43.28 -21.99 -4.26
C ALA A 331 43.22 -23.49 -4.73
N PRO A 332 43.55 -24.58 -3.96
CA PRO A 332 43.67 -24.74 -2.50
C PRO A 332 44.86 -25.66 -2.05
N GLU A 333 44.64 -26.58 -1.09
CA GLU A 333 45.55 -27.63 -0.53
C GLU A 333 46.69 -27.11 0.40
N GLU A 334 47.15 -27.81 1.47
CA GLU A 334 46.68 -29.03 2.16
C GLU A 334 47.09 -28.99 3.68
N ALA A 335 46.72 -30.01 4.47
CA ALA A 335 47.15 -30.21 5.89
C ALA A 335 47.99 -31.50 6.01
N PRO A 336 48.77 -31.74 7.10
CA PRO A 336 48.27 -32.21 8.41
C PRO A 336 49.13 -31.65 9.60
N GLU A 337 49.32 -32.18 10.83
CA GLU A 337 48.91 -33.40 11.57
C GLU A 337 49.07 -33.22 13.12
N GLN A 338 48.86 -34.29 13.90
CA GLN A 338 49.45 -34.61 15.22
C GLN A 338 49.02 -33.89 16.52
N GLU A 339 47.94 -34.44 17.10
CA GLU A 339 47.70 -34.71 18.53
C GLU A 339 48.63 -35.85 19.08
N PRO A 340 48.51 -36.46 20.29
CA PRO A 340 47.83 -36.08 21.56
C PRO A 340 48.60 -36.41 22.88
N SER A 341 48.07 -36.00 24.04
CA SER A 341 48.08 -36.77 25.31
C SER A 341 46.88 -36.35 26.21
N LYS A 342 46.04 -37.22 26.81
CA LYS A 342 46.26 -38.38 27.73
C LYS A 342 46.73 -37.93 29.12
N ASP A 343 46.34 -38.45 30.29
CA ASP A 343 45.44 -39.50 30.84
C ASP A 343 45.45 -39.19 32.41
N ILE A 344 44.63 -39.61 33.39
CA ILE A 344 43.52 -40.56 33.66
C ILE A 344 42.47 -39.84 34.58
N ALA A 345 41.34 -40.47 34.93
CA ALA A 345 40.29 -40.01 35.88
C ALA A 345 40.45 -40.55 37.32
N GLU A 346 39.53 -40.19 38.26
CA GLU A 346 39.07 -41.09 39.34
C GLU A 346 37.65 -40.78 39.86
N GLY A 347 37.10 -41.63 40.76
CA GLY A 347 35.65 -41.84 40.97
C GLY A 347 34.99 -41.35 42.29
N PRO A 348 33.70 -41.72 42.54
CA PRO A 348 32.79 -41.05 43.48
C PRO A 348 32.61 -41.76 44.85
N PRO A 349 31.74 -41.23 45.76
CA PRO A 349 30.39 -41.81 45.84
C PRO A 349 29.20 -40.85 46.16
N GLU A 350 28.07 -41.18 45.53
CA GLU A 350 26.66 -41.19 46.00
C GLU A 350 25.87 -39.96 46.57
N SER A 351 24.72 -39.76 45.89
CA SER A 351 23.37 -39.47 46.44
C SER A 351 22.91 -38.02 46.72
N LYS A 352 22.02 -37.49 45.86
CA LYS A 352 20.55 -37.57 46.07
C LYS A 352 19.72 -36.98 44.92
N LEU A 353 18.49 -37.49 44.82
CA LEU A 353 17.39 -37.20 43.88
C LEU A 353 17.33 -35.78 43.26
N ALA A 354 17.08 -35.72 41.95
CA ALA A 354 16.91 -34.48 41.19
C ALA A 354 15.45 -34.17 40.82
N THR A 355 15.11 -32.88 40.74
CA THR A 355 14.03 -32.35 39.88
C THR A 355 14.47 -30.99 39.29
N PRO A 356 14.82 -30.90 37.99
CA PRO A 356 15.27 -29.66 37.39
C PRO A 356 14.10 -28.80 36.86
N ARG A 357 14.16 -27.50 37.16
CA ARG A 357 13.24 -26.47 36.63
C ARG A 357 13.69 -26.09 35.22
N VAL A 358 12.99 -26.56 34.19
CA VAL A 358 13.33 -26.24 32.79
C VAL A 358 13.03 -24.77 32.49
N THR A 359 14.10 -24.00 32.23
CA THR A 359 14.04 -22.68 31.60
C THR A 359 14.04 -22.84 30.08
N ALA A 360 13.06 -22.25 29.38
CA ALA A 360 13.06 -22.23 27.92
C ALA A 360 14.23 -21.37 27.38
N SER A 361 15.00 -21.93 26.44
CA SER A 361 16.11 -21.23 25.79
C SER A 361 15.62 -20.25 24.72
N ALA A 362 16.27 -19.10 24.59
CA ALA A 362 16.02 -18.16 23.50
C ALA A 362 16.85 -18.53 22.27
N THR A 363 16.19 -18.93 21.18
CA THR A 363 16.84 -19.22 19.89
C THR A 363 17.32 -17.93 19.22
N SER A 364 18.63 -17.75 19.12
CA SER A 364 19.26 -16.57 18.52
C SER A 364 19.31 -16.68 16.98
N ASP A 365 18.27 -16.21 16.31
CA ASP A 365 18.22 -16.18 14.84
C ASP A 365 19.03 -14.99 14.28
N PRO A 366 20.08 -15.21 13.46
CA PRO A 366 20.95 -14.14 12.98
C PRO A 366 20.27 -13.17 12.00
N ILE A 367 19.17 -13.57 11.35
CA ILE A 367 18.48 -12.75 10.33
C ILE A 367 17.90 -11.47 10.95
N LEU A 368 17.46 -11.52 12.22
CA LEU A 368 16.82 -10.38 12.90
C LEU A 368 17.80 -9.28 13.35
N LYS A 369 19.13 -9.52 13.36
CA LYS A 369 20.11 -8.52 13.81
C LYS A 369 20.44 -7.42 12.79
N ASN A 370 20.27 -7.69 11.49
CA ASN A 370 20.65 -6.73 10.45
C ASN A 370 19.56 -5.67 10.18
N LEU A 371 18.31 -5.92 10.56
CA LEU A 371 17.20 -4.96 10.38
C LEU A 371 17.18 -3.82 11.40
N SER A 372 17.98 -3.91 12.48
CA SER A 372 18.08 -2.87 13.53
C SER A 372 19.17 -1.82 13.30
N ALA A 373 19.92 -1.88 12.20
CA ALA A 373 21.14 -1.08 12.00
C ALA A 373 20.98 0.19 11.14
N GLU A 374 19.93 0.30 10.32
CA GLU A 374 19.82 1.36 9.27
C GLU A 374 18.66 2.34 9.47
N ILE A 375 18.06 2.39 10.66
CA ILE A 375 17.04 3.42 10.99
C ILE A 375 17.76 4.64 11.60
N PRO A 376 17.76 5.82 10.95
CA PRO A 376 18.35 7.02 11.54
C PRO A 376 17.54 7.48 12.77
N PRO A 377 18.20 8.01 13.81
CA PRO A 377 17.51 8.51 14.99
C PRO A 377 16.62 9.71 14.65
N TRP A 378 15.42 9.73 15.22
CA TRP A 378 14.51 10.88 15.11
C TRP A 378 15.04 12.06 15.94
N PRO A 379 14.84 13.31 15.49
CA PRO A 379 15.29 14.49 16.24
C PRO A 379 14.56 14.63 17.58
N ASP A 380 15.31 14.96 18.63
CA ASP A 380 14.81 15.06 19.99
C ASP A 380 13.77 16.17 20.19
N HIS A 381 12.71 15.82 20.94
CA HIS A 381 11.92 16.69 21.80
C HIS A 381 11.70 18.15 21.38
N VAL A 382 10.68 18.41 20.56
CA VAL A 382 9.97 19.70 20.60
C VAL A 382 9.14 19.76 21.90
N PRO A 383 9.33 20.74 22.80
CA PRO A 383 8.57 20.82 24.04
C PRO A 383 7.08 21.09 23.80
N PHE A 384 6.21 20.26 24.36
CA PHE A 384 4.75 20.42 24.27
C PHE A 384 4.27 21.45 25.29
N THR A 385 4.21 22.72 24.90
CA THR A 385 3.57 23.77 25.69
C THR A 385 2.05 23.73 25.53
N ILE A 386 1.35 23.30 26.59
CA ILE A 386 -0.10 23.49 26.69
C ILE A 386 -0.35 25.00 26.87
N SER A 387 -0.89 25.64 25.84
CA SER A 387 -1.44 26.99 25.99
C SER A 387 -2.83 26.89 26.60
N ASP A 388 -2.95 27.15 27.90
CA ASP A 388 -4.26 27.27 28.55
C ASP A 388 -5.09 28.37 27.87
N SER A 389 -6.29 27.99 27.41
CA SER A 389 -7.34 28.94 27.02
C SER A 389 -8.62 28.58 27.78
N PRO A 390 -9.38 29.57 28.27
CA PRO A 390 -10.29 29.33 29.38
C PRO A 390 -11.58 28.61 28.97
N THR A 391 -11.82 27.49 29.65
CA THR A 391 -13.11 26.94 30.06
C THR A 391 -14.38 27.41 29.32
N ASN A 392 -15.03 26.48 28.62
CA ASN A 392 -16.50 26.45 28.63
C ASN A 392 -16.98 25.00 28.76
N GLY A 393 -17.36 24.59 29.97
CA GLY A 393 -17.47 23.17 30.33
C GLY A 393 -18.82 22.54 29.98
N LYS A 394 -18.80 21.39 29.29
CA LYS A 394 -19.95 20.46 29.21
C LYS A 394 -19.49 18.99 29.03
N SER A 395 -19.23 18.36 30.17
CA SER A 395 -19.30 16.90 30.43
C SER A 395 -18.60 15.91 29.47
N ASN A 396 -17.38 15.50 29.82
CA ASN A 396 -16.77 14.24 29.36
C ASN A 396 -17.44 13.02 30.03
N ARG A 397 -18.72 12.74 29.71
CA ARG A 397 -19.49 11.62 30.32
C ARG A 397 -19.44 10.31 29.52
N TRP A 398 -19.14 10.38 28.22
CA TRP A 398 -19.22 9.23 27.30
C TRP A 398 -18.07 8.21 27.44
N LEU A 399 -16.85 8.65 27.78
CA LEU A 399 -15.66 7.79 27.89
C LEU A 399 -15.75 6.69 28.97
N ARG A 400 -16.81 6.66 29.80
CA ARG A 400 -17.07 5.60 30.79
C ARG A 400 -18.10 4.54 30.34
N LEU A 401 -18.67 4.65 29.14
CA LEU A 401 -19.68 3.71 28.63
C LEU A 401 -19.13 2.66 27.65
N CYS A 402 -17.99 2.92 26.99
CA CYS A 402 -17.43 2.00 25.99
C CYS A 402 -16.54 0.89 26.56
N PHE A 403 -16.09 1.01 27.82
CA PHE A 403 -15.18 0.06 28.46
C PHE A 403 -15.60 -0.19 29.92
N GLY A 404 -16.47 -1.18 30.14
CA GLY A 404 -16.93 -1.54 31.48
C GLY A 404 -17.71 -2.86 31.54
N ALA A 405 -17.14 -3.83 32.27
CA ALA A 405 -17.77 -5.03 32.83
C ALA A 405 -18.42 -6.07 31.87
N THR A 406 -17.63 -7.09 31.52
CA THR A 406 -18.02 -8.49 31.81
C THR A 406 -16.84 -9.17 32.50
N GLY A 407 -16.99 -9.54 33.78
CA GLY A 407 -15.98 -10.28 34.53
C GLY A 407 -16.12 -11.79 34.37
N TRP A 408 -15.14 -12.55 34.85
CA TRP A 408 -15.23 -14.01 34.95
C TRP A 408 -16.05 -14.43 36.18
N SER A 409 -17.00 -15.34 35.97
CA SER A 409 -17.57 -16.24 36.99
C SER A 409 -18.26 -17.41 36.32
#